data_AF-A0A1B2F3K5-F1
#
_entry.id   AF-A0A1B2F3K5-F1
#
_cell.length_a   1.000
_cell.length_b   1.000
_cell.length_c   1.000
_cell.angle_alpha   90.00
_cell.angle_beta   90.00
_cell.angle_gamma   90.00
#
_symmetry.space_group_name_H-M   'P 1'
#
loop_
_entity.id
_entity.type
_entity.pdbx_description
1 polymer ?
#
loop_
_entity_poly.entity_id
_entity_poly.type
_entity_poly.pdbx_seq_one_letter_code
_entity_poly.pdbx_strand_id
1 'polypeptide(L)'
;MVEYRLELNGLRPGALPPLPTRSFSHVSELAILDMDLGHVPEYFLQAFPNLRILRISGNRLSRLPARLHQLPRLRELNLYDNRVVLDDVQISELTRCSRLEYLNLSHNPLGRSFSVSGFARLRRLLLRNTFIDVLPAGLLECADLDYADLSDNRISRIPPIFHQAPLWLRHRVLLMGNPLAEDDVQALRVAFQSVRGANTHAVAWSGAAAGADRDRMLELWHSIEAVEGSGGMMTLLRRLLDTADFQQQPKVLAMRVLNMLQNMHEQADLRMELFTHADDDLTCQDSVALRFTNLEVRMLAIQAKAQAGTEQGATTQALLGLGRRLWRLAQVEHHVFSFLRAQADSGTPLDEVEVMLGYRQALRGSLDLPIEASEMAFPEYAQLDPARVDRIRTQVRAAEQQEALVGWMVDQDFWREHLLVVNRAHFDQCNARHHQQLERLTAQRDALTQRDAQAQGVSAQALQRQVEQIEAKMKQTQTLQKADERYEMRVLTNRALDTAPVDTAIDAR
;
A
#
# COMPACT_ATOMS: atom_id res chain seq x y z
N MET A 1 31.34 -4.57 1.07
CA MET A 1 32.45 -4.34 2.03
C MET A 1 31.93 -4.73 3.40
N VAL A 2 32.68 -5.53 4.16
CA VAL A 2 32.30 -5.89 5.53
C VAL A 2 32.37 -4.63 6.39
N GLU A 3 31.26 -4.30 7.06
CA GLU A 3 31.13 -3.15 7.94
C GLU A 3 31.42 -3.59 9.38
N TYR A 4 32.40 -2.96 10.04
CA TYR A 4 32.81 -3.34 11.39
C TYR A 4 32.28 -2.34 12.42
N ARG A 5 31.80 -2.88 13.55
CA ARG A 5 31.38 -2.13 14.74
C ARG A 5 32.45 -2.24 15.84
N LEU A 6 32.89 -1.10 16.37
CA LEU A 6 33.69 -1.04 17.59
C LEU A 6 32.78 -0.60 18.74
N GLU A 7 32.64 -1.44 19.76
CA GLU A 7 31.87 -1.14 20.97
C GLU A 7 32.78 -1.06 22.19
N LEU A 8 32.68 0.05 22.92
CA LEU A 8 33.29 0.30 24.22
C LEU A 8 32.15 0.48 25.22
N ASN A 9 31.98 -0.46 26.15
CA ASN A 9 30.80 -0.49 27.02
C ASN A 9 31.19 -0.72 28.49
N GLY A 10 30.69 0.11 29.39
CA GLY A 10 30.82 -0.05 30.85
C GLY A 10 32.22 0.17 31.42
N LEU A 11 33.20 0.55 30.58
CA LEU A 11 34.58 0.83 30.96
C LEU A 11 34.69 2.26 31.49
N ARG A 12 35.42 2.49 32.59
CA ARG A 12 35.61 3.82 33.18
C ARG A 12 37.07 4.30 33.07
N PRO A 13 37.58 4.59 31.86
CA PRO A 13 39.00 4.91 31.66
C PRO A 13 39.37 6.33 32.11
N GLY A 14 38.39 7.16 32.49
CA GLY A 14 38.58 8.59 32.78
C GLY A 14 38.76 9.43 31.51
N ALA A 15 39.63 9.01 30.60
CA ALA A 15 39.84 9.64 29.30
C ALA A 15 40.09 8.60 28.19
N LEU A 16 39.74 8.95 26.95
CA LEU A 16 40.03 8.12 25.78
C LEU A 16 41.50 8.29 25.37
N PRO A 17 42.20 7.21 24.98
CA PRO A 17 43.60 7.27 24.62
C PRO A 17 43.82 7.99 23.28
N PRO A 18 45.00 8.57 23.04
CA PRO A 18 45.37 9.06 21.72
C PRO A 18 45.45 7.89 20.73
N LEU A 19 44.83 8.07 19.56
CA LEU A 19 44.89 7.13 18.45
C LEU A 19 45.54 7.80 17.23
N PRO A 20 46.33 7.07 16.42
CA PRO A 20 46.86 7.65 15.20
C PRO A 20 45.72 7.95 14.22
N THR A 21 45.80 9.09 13.55
CA THR A 21 44.74 9.57 12.65
C THR A 21 44.47 8.57 11.52
N ARG A 22 43.20 8.40 11.17
CA ARG A 22 42.74 7.49 10.10
C ARG A 22 43.12 6.01 10.23
N SER A 23 43.53 5.53 11.41
CA SER A 23 43.99 4.14 11.61
C SER A 23 42.90 3.08 11.53
N PHE A 24 41.63 3.44 11.78
CA PHE A 24 40.49 2.52 11.85
C PHE A 24 39.53 2.71 10.69
N SER A 25 40.05 2.64 9.45
CA SER A 25 39.27 2.85 8.23
C SER A 25 38.23 1.76 7.95
N HIS A 26 38.36 0.59 8.57
CA HIS A 26 37.42 -0.53 8.46
C HIS A 26 36.19 -0.39 9.37
N VAL A 27 36.26 0.47 10.40
CA VAL A 27 35.17 0.67 11.35
C VAL A 27 34.16 1.67 10.78
N SER A 28 32.90 1.25 10.67
CA SER A 28 31.77 2.07 10.21
C SER A 28 30.82 2.46 11.34
N GLU A 29 30.83 1.72 12.45
CA GLU A 29 30.05 2.02 13.66
C GLU A 29 30.96 2.10 14.88
N LEU A 30 30.81 3.17 15.67
CA LEU A 30 31.49 3.38 16.95
C LEU A 30 30.44 3.59 18.03
N ALA A 31 30.41 2.68 19.01
CA ALA A 31 29.54 2.75 20.18
C ALA A 31 30.39 2.92 21.45
N ILE A 32 30.12 3.98 22.21
CA ILE A 32 30.78 4.35 23.46
C ILE A 32 29.68 4.47 24.52
N LEU A 33 29.44 3.41 25.28
CA LEU A 33 28.25 3.24 26.12
C LEU A 33 28.64 3.17 27.59
N ASP A 34 27.97 3.94 28.44
CA ASP A 34 28.08 3.82 29.91
C ASP A 34 29.52 3.92 30.46
N MET A 35 30.34 4.79 29.85
CA MET A 35 31.79 4.90 30.15
C MET A 35 32.17 6.04 31.12
N ASP A 36 31.20 6.77 31.61
CA ASP A 36 31.38 7.93 32.49
C ASP A 36 32.20 9.09 31.90
N LEU A 37 32.26 9.20 30.57
CA LEU A 37 33.10 10.19 29.89
C LEU A 37 32.49 11.60 29.94
N GLY A 38 33.31 12.59 30.30
CA GLY A 38 32.90 14.01 30.31
C GLY A 38 33.07 14.73 28.96
N HIS A 39 33.95 14.24 28.09
CA HIS A 39 34.15 14.73 26.73
C HIS A 39 34.74 13.62 25.84
N VAL A 40 34.57 13.74 24.52
CA VAL A 40 35.24 12.90 23.52
C VAL A 40 36.24 13.78 22.77
N PRO A 41 37.56 13.53 22.92
CA PRO A 41 38.57 14.34 22.25
C PRO A 41 38.48 14.24 20.73
N GLU A 42 38.73 15.35 20.04
CA GLU A 42 38.69 15.41 18.57
C GLU A 42 39.61 14.38 17.91
N TYR A 43 40.84 14.23 18.44
CA TYR A 43 41.82 13.28 17.91
C TYR A 43 41.32 11.84 17.92
N PHE A 44 40.42 11.49 18.84
CA PHE A 44 39.88 10.14 18.93
C PHE A 44 38.95 9.86 17.76
N LEU A 45 38.04 10.79 17.43
CA LEU A 45 37.11 10.63 16.31
C LEU A 45 37.83 10.66 14.95
N GLN A 46 38.93 11.41 14.82
CA GLN A 46 39.74 11.44 13.60
C GLN A 46 40.39 10.08 13.25
N ALA A 47 40.44 9.14 14.18
CA ALA A 47 40.92 7.79 13.92
C ALA A 47 39.95 6.96 13.03
N PHE A 48 38.69 7.38 12.90
CA PHE A 48 37.59 6.66 12.24
C PHE A 48 37.05 7.41 10.99
N PRO A 49 37.78 7.41 9.86
CA PRO A 49 37.48 8.27 8.70
C PRO A 49 36.23 7.83 7.92
N ASN A 50 35.81 6.58 8.08
CA ASN A 50 34.66 5.99 7.39
C ASN A 50 33.42 5.84 8.29
N LEU A 51 33.44 6.48 9.46
CA LEU A 51 32.36 6.37 10.44
C LEU A 51 31.03 6.84 9.86
N ARG A 52 30.01 5.98 9.98
CA ARG A 52 28.63 6.24 9.58
C ARG A 52 27.71 6.38 10.77
N ILE A 53 27.96 5.62 11.83
CA ILE A 53 27.14 5.60 13.03
C ILE A 53 28.03 5.91 14.23
N LEU A 54 27.71 6.97 14.95
CA LEU A 54 28.34 7.34 16.21
C LEU A 54 27.31 7.31 17.34
N ARG A 55 27.49 6.39 18.28
CA ARG A 55 26.64 6.24 19.47
C ARG A 55 27.49 6.50 20.71
N ILE A 56 27.15 7.53 21.47
CA ILE A 56 27.80 7.87 22.74
C ILE A 56 26.72 8.06 23.79
N SER A 57 26.15 6.97 24.28
CA SER A 57 24.97 6.98 25.15
C SER A 57 25.33 6.67 26.61
N GLY A 58 24.58 7.20 27.58
CA GLY A 58 24.80 6.91 29.00
C GLY A 58 26.12 7.47 29.55
N ASN A 59 26.61 8.59 29.02
CA ASN A 59 27.86 9.22 29.45
C ASN A 59 27.58 10.54 30.19
N ARG A 60 28.63 11.31 30.49
CA ARG A 60 28.54 12.62 31.17
C ARG A 60 28.95 13.76 30.25
N LEU A 61 28.77 13.61 28.94
CA LEU A 61 29.16 14.65 27.98
C LEU A 61 28.41 15.94 28.28
N SER A 62 29.14 17.02 28.52
CA SER A 62 28.54 18.36 28.73
C SER A 62 28.38 19.15 27.43
N ARG A 63 29.06 18.71 26.36
CA ARG A 63 29.08 19.36 25.04
C ARG A 63 29.06 18.31 23.94
N LEU A 64 28.66 18.72 22.73
CA LEU A 64 28.81 17.88 21.54
C LEU A 64 30.30 17.60 21.27
N PRO A 65 30.67 16.43 20.73
CA PRO A 65 32.00 16.23 20.18
C PRO A 65 32.33 17.30 19.13
N ALA A 66 33.53 17.88 19.22
CA ALA A 66 33.93 18.94 18.29
C ALA A 66 34.06 18.41 16.86
N ARG A 67 33.74 19.25 15.87
CA ARG A 67 34.00 18.99 14.44
C ARG A 67 33.32 17.72 13.88
N LEU A 68 32.14 17.37 14.38
CA LEU A 68 31.31 16.27 13.82
C LEU A 68 31.09 16.40 12.30
N HIS A 69 30.98 17.64 11.81
CA HIS A 69 30.82 17.95 10.38
C HIS A 69 32.03 17.51 9.51
N GLN A 70 33.18 17.21 10.11
CA GLN A 70 34.36 16.71 9.40
C GLN A 70 34.34 15.20 9.19
N LEU A 71 33.38 14.47 9.77
CA LEU A 71 33.17 13.04 9.53
C LEU A 71 32.37 12.88 8.23
N PRO A 72 33.01 12.59 7.09
CA PRO A 72 32.39 12.77 5.78
C PRO A 72 31.25 11.77 5.53
N ARG A 73 31.18 10.67 6.29
CA ARG A 73 30.21 9.59 6.07
C ARG A 73 29.19 9.46 7.20
N LEU A 74 29.22 10.35 8.20
CA LEU A 74 28.33 10.27 9.35
C LEU A 74 26.87 10.46 8.92
N ARG A 75 26.03 9.49 9.27
CA ARG A 75 24.58 9.44 9.01
C ARG A 75 23.77 9.33 10.29
N GLU A 76 24.29 8.65 11.30
CA GLU A 76 23.60 8.52 12.59
C GLU A 76 24.45 9.10 13.72
N LEU A 77 23.85 9.99 14.49
CA LEU A 77 24.40 10.50 15.74
C LEU A 77 23.43 10.23 16.88
N ASN A 78 23.88 9.47 17.88
CA ASN A 78 23.12 9.19 19.10
C ASN A 78 23.94 9.62 20.33
N LEU A 79 23.43 10.61 21.06
CA LEU A 79 23.97 11.13 22.31
C LEU A 79 22.96 10.99 23.46
N TYR A 80 22.06 10.01 23.36
CA TYR A 80 21.04 9.70 24.37
C TYR A 80 21.64 9.65 25.78
N ASP A 81 20.95 10.26 26.74
CA ASP A 81 21.29 10.21 28.17
C ASP A 81 22.72 10.70 28.45
N ASN A 82 22.90 12.00 28.31
CA ASN A 82 24.14 12.73 28.61
C ASN A 82 23.79 14.05 29.32
N ARG A 83 24.74 14.99 29.40
CA ARG A 83 24.57 16.29 30.06
C ARG A 83 24.79 17.46 29.09
N VAL A 84 24.54 17.24 27.80
CA VAL A 84 24.85 18.21 26.74
C VAL A 84 24.00 19.47 26.91
N VAL A 85 24.68 20.61 26.99
CA VAL A 85 24.10 21.95 26.88
C VAL A 85 24.57 22.56 25.56
N LEU A 86 23.67 23.14 24.77
CA LEU A 86 24.02 23.75 23.49
C LEU A 86 24.40 25.22 23.67
N ASP A 87 25.41 25.64 22.92
CA ASP A 87 25.75 27.04 22.67
C ASP A 87 25.74 27.31 21.15
N ASP A 88 25.96 28.57 20.76
CA ASP A 88 25.83 28.99 19.36
C ASP A 88 26.89 28.34 18.45
N VAL A 89 28.07 28.03 19.01
CA VAL A 89 29.15 27.34 18.30
C VAL A 89 28.74 25.89 18.01
N GLN A 90 28.24 25.18 19.02
CA GLN A 90 27.77 23.79 18.90
C GLN A 90 26.60 23.67 17.93
N ILE A 91 25.68 24.64 17.92
CA ILE A 91 24.57 24.68 16.95
C ILE A 91 25.10 24.88 15.52
N SER A 92 26.02 25.82 15.32
CA SER A 92 26.64 26.07 14.01
C SER A 92 27.40 24.84 13.49
N GLU A 93 28.10 24.10 14.35
CA GLU A 93 28.76 22.86 13.95
C GLU A 93 27.78 21.72 13.63
N LEU A 94 26.73 21.56 14.46
CA LEU A 94 25.74 20.50 14.28
C LEU A 94 24.96 20.69 12.97
N THR A 95 24.49 21.91 12.68
CA THR A 95 23.74 22.24 11.44
C THR A 95 24.53 22.03 10.16
N ARG A 96 25.86 21.98 10.22
CA ARG A 96 26.73 21.65 9.07
C ARG A 96 26.78 20.15 8.76
N CYS A 97 26.23 19.30 9.61
CA CYS A 97 26.19 17.85 9.42
C CYS A 97 25.05 17.44 8.47
N SER A 98 25.06 17.95 7.23
CA SER A 98 23.95 17.84 6.26
C SER A 98 23.63 16.42 5.78
N ARG A 99 24.48 15.45 6.10
CA ARG A 99 24.32 14.03 5.76
C ARG A 99 23.65 13.20 6.85
N LEU A 100 23.35 13.80 8.01
CA LEU A 100 22.66 13.10 9.08
C LEU A 100 21.25 12.71 8.65
N GLU A 101 20.95 11.43 8.83
CA GLU A 101 19.65 10.78 8.62
C GLU A 101 18.96 10.53 9.97
N TYR A 102 19.74 10.32 11.05
CA TYR A 102 19.25 10.10 12.41
C TYR A 102 20.00 10.95 13.42
N LEU A 103 19.26 11.70 14.24
CA LEU A 103 19.79 12.49 15.34
C LEU A 103 19.00 12.20 16.63
N ASN A 104 19.69 11.68 17.66
CA ASN A 104 19.12 11.52 18.99
C ASN A 104 19.93 12.29 20.03
N LEU A 105 19.30 13.30 20.63
CA LEU A 105 19.82 14.06 21.77
C LEU A 105 18.93 13.93 23.00
N SER A 106 17.98 12.98 23.01
CA SER A 106 17.03 12.81 24.10
C SER A 106 17.73 12.64 25.46
N HIS A 107 17.09 13.10 26.53
CA HIS A 107 17.64 13.11 27.88
C HIS A 107 18.98 13.87 27.98
N ASN A 108 19.02 15.08 27.40
CA ASN A 108 20.12 16.03 27.57
C ASN A 108 19.57 17.42 27.89
N PRO A 109 20.15 18.18 28.82
CA PRO A 109 19.69 19.52 29.15
C PRO A 109 20.10 20.56 28.10
N LEU A 110 19.69 20.40 26.84
CA LEU A 110 20.11 21.25 25.72
C LEU A 110 19.85 22.74 26.02
N GLY A 111 18.72 23.03 26.68
CA GLY A 111 18.35 24.34 27.21
C GLY A 111 17.93 25.38 26.16
N ARG A 112 18.21 25.12 24.88
CA ARG A 112 17.81 25.95 23.73
C ARG A 112 17.49 25.07 22.53
N SER A 113 16.57 25.54 21.69
CA SER A 113 16.25 24.92 20.40
C SER A 113 17.27 25.27 19.32
N PHE A 114 17.23 24.58 18.19
CA PHE A 114 18.10 24.81 17.03
C PHE A 114 17.34 24.60 15.72
N SER A 115 17.87 25.15 14.62
CA SER A 115 17.27 24.93 13.29
C SER A 115 17.68 23.58 12.72
N VAL A 116 16.71 22.89 12.11
CA VAL A 116 16.92 21.64 11.38
C VAL A 116 16.97 21.79 9.86
N SER A 117 16.85 23.03 9.35
CA SER A 117 16.91 23.31 7.90
C SER A 117 18.23 22.88 7.24
N GLY A 118 19.32 22.75 8.00
CA GLY A 118 20.62 22.29 7.50
C GLY A 118 20.72 20.78 7.27
N PHE A 119 19.78 19.98 7.78
CA PHE A 119 19.81 18.52 7.66
C PHE A 119 18.97 18.04 6.47
N ALA A 120 19.55 18.14 5.27
CA ALA A 120 18.86 17.82 4.01
C ALA A 120 18.40 16.36 3.87
N ARG A 121 18.84 15.45 4.74
CA ARG A 121 18.51 14.01 4.71
C ARG A 121 17.90 13.50 6.01
N LEU A 122 17.51 14.39 6.91
CA LEU A 122 17.04 13.98 8.24
C LEU A 122 15.73 13.22 8.14
N ARG A 123 15.74 11.98 8.65
CA ARG A 123 14.57 11.10 8.72
C ARG A 123 14.04 10.99 10.14
N ARG A 124 14.92 10.96 11.12
CA ARG A 124 14.53 10.77 12.53
C ARG A 124 15.20 11.80 13.44
N LEU A 125 14.39 12.49 14.22
CA LEU A 125 14.82 13.50 15.20
C LEU A 125 14.28 13.15 16.59
N LEU A 126 15.13 12.80 17.53
CA LEU A 126 14.73 12.47 18.90
C LEU A 126 15.29 13.50 19.87
N LEU A 127 14.41 14.34 20.43
CA LEU A 127 14.73 15.41 21.37
C LEU A 127 13.87 15.28 22.65
N ARG A 128 13.46 14.07 23.02
CA ARG A 128 12.63 13.85 24.20
C ARG A 128 13.35 14.30 25.48
N ASN A 129 12.68 15.02 26.36
CA ASN A 129 13.24 15.48 27.63
C ASN A 129 14.58 16.23 27.46
N THR A 130 14.56 17.28 26.64
CA THR A 130 15.73 18.11 26.34
C THR A 130 15.67 19.56 26.82
N PHE A 131 14.58 19.93 27.48
CA PHE A 131 14.29 21.29 27.97
C PHE A 131 14.25 22.37 26.89
N ILE A 132 14.03 22.01 25.62
CA ILE A 132 13.76 23.00 24.57
C ILE A 132 12.39 23.65 24.80
N ASP A 133 12.27 24.94 24.51
CA ASP A 133 11.09 25.77 24.73
C ASP A 133 10.42 26.24 23.43
N VAL A 134 11.10 26.04 22.30
CA VAL A 134 10.63 26.39 20.96
C VAL A 134 10.80 25.19 20.03
N LEU A 135 9.80 24.97 19.17
CA LEU A 135 9.86 23.93 18.13
C LEU A 135 11.02 24.21 17.15
N PRO A 136 11.85 23.22 16.77
CA PRO A 136 12.97 23.42 15.86
C PRO A 136 12.56 24.06 14.53
N ALA A 137 13.14 25.21 14.19
CA ALA A 137 12.85 25.88 12.91
C ALA A 137 13.33 25.01 11.74
N GLY A 138 12.55 24.90 10.67
CA GLY A 138 12.88 24.00 9.55
C GLY A 138 12.26 22.61 9.64
N LEU A 139 11.59 22.26 10.76
CA LEU A 139 11.06 20.91 10.99
C LEU A 139 9.97 20.53 9.99
N LEU A 140 9.16 21.51 9.56
CA LEU A 140 8.07 21.27 8.61
C LEU A 140 8.56 21.25 7.16
N GLU A 141 9.76 21.77 6.91
CA GLU A 141 10.42 21.85 5.62
C GLU A 141 11.31 20.62 5.33
N CYS A 142 11.52 19.75 6.33
CA CYS A 142 12.25 18.48 6.15
C CYS A 142 11.40 17.46 5.39
N ALA A 143 11.57 17.40 4.07
CA ALA A 143 10.81 16.51 3.18
C ALA A 143 10.95 15.00 3.51
N ASP A 144 12.14 14.58 3.97
CA ASP A 144 12.45 13.18 4.29
C ASP A 144 12.14 12.81 5.76
N LEU A 145 11.57 13.72 6.56
CA LEU A 145 11.36 13.47 7.99
C LEU A 145 10.25 12.44 8.22
N ASP A 146 10.62 11.26 8.69
CA ASP A 146 9.73 10.15 9.04
C ASP A 146 9.21 10.24 10.48
N TYR A 147 9.99 10.78 11.40
CA TYR A 147 9.65 10.76 12.82
C TYR A 147 10.40 11.83 13.62
N ALA A 148 9.69 12.57 14.46
CA ALA A 148 10.25 13.53 15.39
C ALA A 148 9.62 13.37 16.79
N ASP A 149 10.42 12.99 17.78
CA ASP A 149 9.98 12.96 19.17
C ASP A 149 10.45 14.23 19.90
N LEU A 150 9.53 15.14 20.17
CA LEU A 150 9.74 16.37 20.93
C LEU A 150 9.02 16.32 22.28
N SER A 151 8.70 15.13 22.78
CA SER A 151 7.93 14.94 24.02
C SER A 151 8.71 15.36 25.26
N ASP A 152 8.00 15.64 26.35
CA ASP A 152 8.55 15.98 27.67
C ASP A 152 9.51 17.18 27.65
N ASN A 153 9.21 18.17 26.82
CA ASN A 153 9.97 19.42 26.71
C ASN A 153 9.22 20.61 27.34
N ARG A 154 9.70 21.83 27.10
CA ARG A 154 9.14 23.08 27.64
C ARG A 154 8.45 23.91 26.54
N ILE A 155 8.07 23.28 25.43
CA ILE A 155 7.46 23.97 24.29
C ILE A 155 6.09 24.50 24.72
N SER A 156 5.91 25.81 24.63
CA SER A 156 4.66 26.46 25.07
C SER A 156 3.78 26.93 23.92
N ARG A 157 4.35 27.12 22.72
CA ARG A 157 3.66 27.59 21.53
C ARG A 157 4.10 26.80 20.31
N ILE A 158 3.18 26.63 19.37
CA ILE A 158 3.45 25.99 18.08
C ILE A 158 3.16 27.02 16.96
N PRO A 159 3.98 27.10 15.90
CA PRO A 159 3.72 27.99 14.78
C PRO A 159 2.33 27.74 14.15
N PRO A 160 1.57 28.77 13.76
CA PRO A 160 0.23 28.59 13.17
C PRO A 160 0.20 27.68 11.93
N ILE A 161 1.28 27.66 11.15
CA ILE A 161 1.42 26.78 9.98
C ILE A 161 1.36 25.29 10.35
N PHE A 162 1.73 24.91 11.58
CA PHE A 162 1.61 23.54 12.07
C PHE A 162 0.14 23.11 12.21
N HIS A 163 -0.76 24.04 12.57
CA HIS A 163 -2.21 23.79 12.66
C HIS A 163 -2.86 23.52 11.30
N GLN A 164 -2.14 23.85 10.21
CA GLN A 164 -2.57 23.66 8.82
C GLN A 164 -1.75 22.58 8.10
N ALA A 165 -0.67 22.07 8.69
CA ALA A 165 0.17 21.02 8.12
C ALA A 165 -0.61 19.73 7.83
N PRO A 166 -0.20 18.89 6.87
CA PRO A 166 -0.84 17.60 6.64
C PRO A 166 -0.84 16.69 7.89
N LEU A 167 -1.83 15.81 8.02
CA LEU A 167 -1.96 14.93 9.19
C LEU A 167 -0.79 13.97 9.36
N TRP A 168 -0.23 13.44 8.27
CA TRP A 168 0.97 12.61 8.33
C TRP A 168 2.11 13.35 9.04
N LEU A 169 2.34 14.63 8.71
CA LEU A 169 3.38 15.44 9.35
C LEU A 169 3.08 15.70 10.83
N ARG A 170 1.80 15.94 11.19
CA ARG A 170 1.39 16.08 12.59
C ARG A 170 1.51 14.78 13.40
N HIS A 171 1.30 13.63 12.77
CA HIS A 171 1.45 12.32 13.41
C HIS A 171 2.91 11.90 13.57
N ARG A 172 3.80 12.41 12.73
CA ARG A 172 5.25 12.20 12.85
C ARG A 172 5.89 12.99 13.98
N VAL A 173 5.28 14.09 14.43
CA VAL A 173 5.83 14.96 15.48
C VAL A 173 5.10 14.73 16.81
N LEU A 174 5.77 14.09 17.77
CA LEU A 174 5.24 13.91 19.13
C LEU A 174 5.54 15.12 20.01
N LEU A 175 4.50 15.68 20.63
CA LEU A 175 4.58 16.87 21.49
C LEU A 175 4.03 16.61 22.90
N MET A 176 3.82 15.35 23.28
CA MET A 176 3.26 14.98 24.58
C MET A 176 4.14 15.49 25.72
N GLY A 177 3.56 15.85 26.87
CA GLY A 177 4.33 16.32 28.03
C GLY A 177 4.93 17.73 27.89
N ASN A 178 4.53 18.50 26.88
CA ASN A 178 4.89 19.92 26.74
C ASN A 178 3.80 20.84 27.34
N PRO A 179 4.18 21.99 27.94
CA PRO A 179 3.24 22.98 28.48
C PRO A 179 2.62 23.87 27.38
N LEU A 180 2.01 23.23 26.37
CA LEU A 180 1.39 23.92 25.25
C LEU A 180 0.25 24.83 25.70
N ALA A 181 0.18 26.04 25.14
CA ALA A 181 -0.90 26.99 25.39
C ALA A 181 -2.26 26.39 25.03
N GLU A 182 -3.29 26.74 25.81
CA GLU A 182 -4.64 26.18 25.64
C GLU A 182 -5.21 26.40 24.23
N ASP A 183 -4.97 27.56 23.62
CA ASP A 183 -5.41 27.85 22.26
C ASP A 183 -4.77 26.92 21.23
N ASP A 184 -3.48 26.58 21.39
CA ASP A 184 -2.77 25.65 20.49
C ASP A 184 -3.27 24.22 20.69
N VAL A 185 -3.52 23.81 21.94
CA VAL A 185 -4.13 22.52 22.27
C VAL A 185 -5.54 22.44 21.67
N GLN A 186 -6.31 23.51 21.75
CA GLN A 186 -7.67 23.57 21.20
C GLN A 186 -7.66 23.59 19.67
N ALA A 187 -6.76 24.33 19.04
CA ALA A 187 -6.59 24.34 17.58
C ALA A 187 -6.19 22.95 17.06
N LEU A 188 -5.23 22.30 17.71
CA LEU A 188 -4.88 20.92 17.41
C LEU A 188 -6.07 19.98 17.62
N ARG A 189 -6.81 20.12 18.74
CA ARG A 189 -7.99 19.30 19.04
C ARG A 189 -9.10 19.47 18.01
N VAL A 190 -9.42 20.69 17.62
CA VAL A 190 -10.43 20.99 16.59
C VAL A 190 -9.99 20.41 15.25
N ALA A 191 -8.74 20.59 14.86
CA ALA A 191 -8.22 19.99 13.64
C ALA A 191 -8.17 18.45 13.71
N PHE A 192 -7.97 17.86 14.89
CA PHE A 192 -8.10 16.41 15.11
C PHE A 192 -9.55 15.93 15.14
N GLN A 193 -10.51 16.74 15.62
CA GLN A 193 -11.93 16.39 15.75
C GLN A 193 -12.70 16.54 14.43
N SER A 194 -12.42 17.58 13.65
CA SER A 194 -12.94 17.72 12.28
C SER A 194 -12.54 16.52 11.41
N VAL A 195 -11.37 15.96 11.68
CA VAL A 195 -10.84 14.76 11.03
C VAL A 195 -11.41 13.47 11.64
N ARG A 196 -11.51 13.32 12.96
CA ARG A 196 -12.03 12.09 13.59
C ARG A 196 -13.50 11.79 13.26
N GLY A 197 -14.32 12.80 12.97
CA GLY A 197 -15.68 12.59 12.48
C GLY A 197 -15.74 12.03 11.05
N ALA A 198 -14.72 12.29 10.23
CA ALA A 198 -14.67 11.91 8.82
C ALA A 198 -13.73 10.73 8.51
N ASN A 199 -12.68 10.49 9.33
CA ASN A 199 -11.53 9.67 8.96
C ASN A 199 -11.17 8.54 9.96
N THR A 200 -12.14 8.03 10.73
CA THR A 200 -11.95 6.80 11.53
C THR A 200 -11.39 5.64 10.70
N HIS A 201 -11.83 5.55 9.45
CA HIS A 201 -11.45 4.50 8.51
C HIS A 201 -10.00 4.65 8.00
N ALA A 202 -9.53 5.87 7.70
CA ALA A 202 -8.13 6.11 7.35
C ALA A 202 -7.18 5.74 8.50
N VAL A 203 -7.58 6.03 9.73
CA VAL A 203 -6.82 5.61 10.92
C VAL A 203 -6.80 4.09 11.06
N ALA A 204 -7.91 3.40 10.78
CA ALA A 204 -7.95 1.93 10.81
C ALA A 204 -7.02 1.31 9.75
N TRP A 205 -7.06 1.80 8.50
CA TRP A 205 -6.17 1.36 7.43
C TRP A 205 -4.70 1.66 7.72
N SER A 206 -4.40 2.86 8.20
CA SER A 206 -3.03 3.24 8.56
C SER A 206 -2.50 2.48 9.77
N GLY A 207 -3.36 2.11 10.73
CA GLY A 207 -2.99 1.24 11.84
C GLY A 207 -2.69 -0.20 11.41
N ALA A 208 -3.34 -0.65 10.34
CA ALA A 208 -3.09 -1.95 9.72
C ALA A 208 -1.79 -1.95 8.88
N ALA A 209 -1.43 -0.84 8.24
CA ALA A 209 -0.15 -0.67 7.56
C ALA A 209 1.01 -0.49 8.56
N ALA A 210 2.14 -1.18 8.35
CA ALA A 210 3.27 -1.17 9.28
C ALA A 210 4.39 -0.21 8.85
N GLY A 211 5.06 0.42 9.82
CA GLY A 211 6.28 1.20 9.55
C GLY A 211 6.06 2.38 8.60
N ALA A 212 6.85 2.45 7.51
CA ALA A 212 6.80 3.53 6.52
C ALA A 212 5.48 3.57 5.72
N ASP A 213 4.79 2.43 5.60
CA ASP A 213 3.55 2.31 4.83
C ASP A 213 2.35 2.97 5.50
N ARG A 214 2.42 3.15 6.83
CA ARG A 214 1.37 3.82 7.61
C ARG A 214 1.12 5.24 7.14
N ASP A 215 2.18 6.02 6.98
CA ASP A 215 2.08 7.41 6.59
C ASP A 215 1.71 7.55 5.12
N ARG A 216 2.28 6.67 4.29
CA ARG A 216 1.96 6.61 2.86
C ARG A 216 0.48 6.29 2.65
N MET A 217 -0.07 5.37 3.45
CA MET A 217 -1.51 5.07 3.44
C MET A 217 -2.36 6.31 3.74
N LEU A 218 -2.03 7.07 4.80
CA LEU A 218 -2.78 8.27 5.16
C LEU A 218 -2.69 9.36 4.08
N GLU A 219 -1.49 9.60 3.55
CA GLU A 219 -1.26 10.57 2.48
C GLU A 219 -2.10 10.23 1.24
N LEU A 220 -1.98 8.98 0.77
CA LEU A 220 -2.69 8.52 -0.41
C LEU A 220 -4.20 8.54 -0.20
N TRP A 221 -4.68 8.07 0.96
CA TRP A 221 -6.09 8.12 1.32
C TRP A 221 -6.67 9.53 1.20
N HIS A 222 -6.04 10.53 1.82
CA HIS A 222 -6.51 11.91 1.73
C HIS A 222 -6.42 12.48 0.31
N SER A 223 -5.36 12.12 -0.43
CA SER A 223 -5.20 12.58 -1.81
C SER A 223 -6.34 12.08 -2.71
N ILE A 224 -6.80 10.84 -2.50
CA ILE A 224 -7.89 10.22 -3.27
C ILE A 224 -9.24 10.71 -2.78
N GLU A 225 -9.44 10.84 -1.46
CA GLU A 225 -10.68 11.34 -0.84
C GLU A 225 -11.01 12.76 -1.31
N ALA A 226 -10.00 13.61 -1.54
CA ALA A 226 -10.17 14.98 -2.00
C ALA A 226 -10.59 15.11 -3.48
N VAL A 227 -10.51 14.05 -4.28
CA VAL A 227 -10.87 14.08 -5.70
C VAL A 227 -12.38 13.98 -5.88
N GLU A 228 -12.94 14.82 -6.75
CA GLU A 228 -14.35 14.74 -7.14
C GLU A 228 -14.68 13.37 -7.77
N GLY A 229 -15.80 12.77 -7.39
CA GLY A 229 -16.19 11.42 -7.85
C GLY A 229 -15.60 10.25 -7.04
N SER A 230 -14.78 10.52 -6.01
CA SER A 230 -14.18 9.45 -5.18
C SER A 230 -15.17 8.71 -4.27
N GLY A 231 -16.40 9.22 -4.11
CA GLY A 231 -17.37 8.77 -3.10
C GLY A 231 -17.67 7.27 -3.11
N GLY A 232 -17.83 6.67 -4.30
CA GLY A 232 -18.05 5.22 -4.46
C GLY A 232 -16.85 4.40 -3.97
N MET A 233 -15.64 4.77 -4.40
CA MET A 233 -14.39 4.14 -3.94
C MET A 233 -14.21 4.27 -2.42
N MET A 234 -14.37 5.47 -1.87
CA MET A 234 -14.23 5.67 -0.43
C MET A 234 -15.27 4.85 0.35
N THR A 235 -16.48 4.67 -0.18
CA THR A 235 -17.49 3.80 0.43
C THR A 235 -17.09 2.34 0.40
N LEU A 236 -16.54 1.86 -0.71
CA LEU A 236 -16.01 0.50 -0.82
C LEU A 236 -14.88 0.25 0.20
N LEU A 237 -13.87 1.13 0.23
CA LEU A 237 -12.73 1.01 1.15
C LEU A 237 -13.13 1.07 2.62
N ARG A 238 -14.18 1.82 2.96
CA ARG A 238 -14.76 1.83 4.31
C ARG A 238 -15.39 0.48 4.67
N ARG A 239 -16.20 -0.09 3.77
CA ARG A 239 -16.87 -1.39 3.99
C ARG A 239 -15.90 -2.58 4.04
N LEU A 240 -14.73 -2.47 3.39
CA LEU A 240 -13.70 -3.51 3.47
C LEU A 240 -13.21 -3.75 4.90
N LEU A 241 -13.25 -2.73 5.77
CA LEU A 241 -12.86 -2.88 7.18
C LEU A 241 -13.78 -3.85 7.95
N ASP A 242 -15.02 -4.04 7.49
CA ASP A 242 -16.00 -4.94 8.11
C ASP A 242 -15.92 -6.37 7.55
N THR A 243 -15.02 -6.63 6.59
CA THR A 243 -14.89 -7.97 5.98
C THR A 243 -14.06 -8.92 6.83
N ALA A 244 -14.32 -10.23 6.70
CA ALA A 244 -13.53 -11.26 7.35
C ALA A 244 -12.03 -11.14 7.01
N ASP A 245 -11.72 -10.82 5.75
CA ASP A 245 -10.35 -10.59 5.26
C ASP A 245 -9.62 -9.53 6.11
N PHE A 246 -10.26 -8.39 6.40
CA PHE A 246 -9.65 -7.36 7.25
C PHE A 246 -9.52 -7.80 8.71
N GLN A 247 -10.54 -8.47 9.25
CA GLN A 247 -10.53 -8.89 10.66
C GLN A 247 -9.50 -9.99 10.93
N GLN A 248 -9.28 -10.89 9.97
CA GLN A 248 -8.31 -11.96 10.08
C GLN A 248 -6.89 -11.47 9.75
N GLN A 249 -6.73 -10.67 8.70
CA GLN A 249 -5.42 -10.24 8.18
C GLN A 249 -5.41 -8.77 7.75
N PRO A 250 -5.47 -7.84 8.71
CA PRO A 250 -5.57 -6.42 8.42
C PRO A 250 -4.36 -5.91 7.62
N LYS A 251 -3.15 -6.45 7.90
CA LYS A 251 -1.92 -6.05 7.22
C LYS A 251 -1.92 -6.38 5.72
N VAL A 252 -2.38 -7.58 5.36
CA VAL A 252 -2.36 -8.06 3.97
C VAL A 252 -3.32 -7.24 3.11
N LEU A 253 -4.53 -7.02 3.62
CA LEU A 253 -5.50 -6.22 2.92
C LEU A 253 -5.08 -4.73 2.87
N ALA A 254 -4.43 -4.22 3.91
CA ALA A 254 -3.89 -2.85 3.90
C ALA A 254 -2.83 -2.65 2.81
N MET A 255 -1.94 -3.62 2.57
CA MET A 255 -0.96 -3.50 1.47
C MET A 255 -1.61 -3.50 0.09
N ARG A 256 -2.64 -4.32 -0.12
CA ARG A 256 -3.43 -4.31 -1.37
C ARG A 256 -4.13 -2.98 -1.59
N VAL A 257 -4.78 -2.45 -0.55
CA VAL A 257 -5.40 -1.11 -0.59
C VAL A 257 -4.35 -0.03 -0.85
N LEU A 258 -3.17 -0.13 -0.23
CA LEU A 258 -2.08 0.82 -0.45
C LEU A 258 -1.64 0.83 -1.91
N ASN A 259 -1.46 -0.36 -2.51
CA ASN A 259 -1.09 -0.50 -3.92
C ASN A 259 -2.13 0.14 -4.85
N MET A 260 -3.42 -0.13 -4.57
CA MET A 260 -4.54 0.47 -5.31
C MET A 260 -4.50 2.01 -5.25
N LEU A 261 -4.40 2.56 -4.03
CA LEU A 261 -4.37 4.00 -3.83
C LEU A 261 -3.13 4.65 -4.44
N GLN A 262 -1.98 3.97 -4.41
CA GLN A 262 -0.75 4.46 -5.01
C GLN A 262 -0.89 4.57 -6.53
N ASN A 263 -1.36 3.52 -7.20
CA ASN A 263 -1.59 3.53 -8.64
C ASN A 263 -2.63 4.58 -9.06
N MET A 264 -3.70 4.73 -8.29
CA MET A 264 -4.69 5.79 -8.50
C MET A 264 -4.10 7.19 -8.32
N HIS A 265 -3.18 7.38 -7.38
CA HIS A 265 -2.54 8.67 -7.17
C HIS A 265 -1.62 9.03 -8.35
N GLU A 266 -0.84 8.06 -8.83
CA GLU A 266 0.14 8.24 -9.90
C GLU A 266 -0.48 8.35 -11.30
N GLN A 267 -1.63 7.71 -11.54
CA GLN A 267 -2.25 7.60 -12.87
C GLN A 267 -3.69 8.15 -12.87
N ALA A 268 -3.87 9.34 -13.44
CA ALA A 268 -5.16 10.06 -13.41
C ALA A 268 -6.27 9.34 -14.20
N ASP A 269 -5.96 8.82 -15.39
CA ASP A 269 -6.94 8.12 -16.24
C ASP A 269 -7.42 6.83 -15.56
N LEU A 270 -6.48 6.07 -15.00
CA LEU A 270 -6.75 4.86 -14.22
C LEU A 270 -7.64 5.17 -13.01
N ARG A 271 -7.35 6.24 -12.28
CA ARG A 271 -8.16 6.67 -11.12
C ARG A 271 -9.61 6.95 -11.51
N MET A 272 -9.83 7.68 -12.61
CA MET A 272 -11.18 8.01 -13.07
C MET A 272 -11.95 6.74 -13.48
N GLU A 273 -11.32 5.82 -14.20
CA GLU A 273 -11.95 4.56 -14.58
C GLU A 273 -12.31 3.70 -13.36
N LEU A 274 -11.42 3.60 -12.37
CA LEU A 274 -11.70 2.87 -11.12
C LEU A 274 -12.80 3.52 -10.29
N PHE A 275 -12.93 4.85 -10.28
CA PHE A 275 -14.04 5.52 -9.61
C PHE A 275 -15.40 5.14 -10.21
N THR A 276 -15.51 5.13 -11.54
CA THR A 276 -16.75 4.74 -12.23
C THR A 276 -17.19 3.33 -11.83
N HIS A 277 -16.24 2.37 -11.79
CA HIS A 277 -16.56 0.99 -11.46
C HIS A 277 -16.70 0.71 -9.96
N ALA A 278 -16.19 1.59 -9.09
CA ALA A 278 -16.43 1.48 -7.66
C ALA A 278 -17.89 1.83 -7.30
N ASP A 279 -18.52 2.72 -8.07
CA ASP A 279 -19.86 3.27 -7.80
C ASP A 279 -21.03 2.48 -8.40
N ASP A 280 -20.75 1.47 -9.25
CA ASP A 280 -21.80 0.59 -9.81
C ASP A 280 -22.67 0.02 -8.68
N ASP A 281 -23.97 0.30 -8.69
CA ASP A 281 -24.94 0.02 -7.62
C ASP A 281 -24.61 -1.25 -6.80
N LEU A 282 -24.53 -1.10 -5.47
CA LEU A 282 -24.34 -2.18 -4.47
C LEU A 282 -25.53 -3.17 -4.41
N THR A 283 -26.27 -3.33 -5.51
CA THR A 283 -27.52 -4.07 -5.64
C THR A 283 -27.33 -5.55 -5.95
N CYS A 284 -26.14 -5.97 -6.38
CA CYS A 284 -25.79 -7.38 -6.45
C CYS A 284 -25.23 -7.86 -5.10
N GLN A 285 -25.73 -9.00 -4.63
CA GLN A 285 -25.35 -9.72 -3.40
C GLN A 285 -23.89 -10.19 -3.36
N ASP A 286 -22.99 -9.57 -4.12
CA ASP A 286 -21.58 -9.91 -4.16
C ASP A 286 -20.85 -9.29 -2.98
N SER A 287 -20.01 -10.10 -2.34
CA SER A 287 -19.23 -9.67 -1.17
C SER A 287 -18.37 -8.45 -1.51
N VAL A 288 -18.29 -7.49 -0.59
CA VAL A 288 -17.46 -6.27 -0.69
C VAL A 288 -16.01 -6.61 -1.09
N ALA A 289 -15.48 -7.74 -0.60
CA ALA A 289 -14.15 -8.26 -0.93
C ALA A 289 -14.00 -8.68 -2.41
N LEU A 290 -15.02 -9.32 -2.98
CA LEU A 290 -15.03 -9.69 -4.40
C LEU A 290 -14.98 -8.44 -5.28
N ARG A 291 -15.74 -7.39 -4.93
CA ARG A 291 -15.71 -6.13 -5.66
C ARG A 291 -14.32 -5.49 -5.66
N PHE A 292 -13.67 -5.44 -4.50
CA PHE A 292 -12.30 -4.93 -4.42
C PHE A 292 -11.33 -5.75 -5.29
N THR A 293 -11.46 -7.08 -5.27
CA THR A 293 -10.67 -7.98 -6.11
C THR A 293 -10.90 -7.73 -7.61
N ASN A 294 -12.14 -7.46 -8.03
CA ASN A 294 -12.44 -7.09 -9.42
C ASN A 294 -11.80 -5.75 -9.82
N LEU A 295 -11.71 -4.79 -8.91
CA LEU A 295 -11.02 -3.52 -9.17
C LEU A 295 -9.49 -3.71 -9.30
N GLU A 296 -8.89 -4.63 -8.54
CA GLU A 296 -7.47 -5.01 -8.72
C GLU A 296 -7.23 -5.60 -10.10
N VAL A 297 -8.07 -6.54 -10.53
CA VAL A 297 -7.99 -7.12 -11.88
C VAL A 297 -8.18 -6.04 -12.96
N ARG A 298 -9.11 -5.10 -12.76
CA ARG A 298 -9.32 -3.98 -13.67
C ARG A 298 -8.11 -3.05 -13.74
N MET A 299 -7.52 -2.70 -12.60
CA MET A 299 -6.29 -1.90 -12.53
C MET A 299 -5.19 -2.54 -13.38
N LEU A 300 -4.95 -3.85 -13.22
CA LEU A 300 -3.98 -4.60 -14.01
C LEU A 300 -4.33 -4.62 -15.50
N ALA A 301 -5.61 -4.73 -15.85
CA ALA A 301 -6.06 -4.69 -17.25
C ALA A 301 -5.83 -3.32 -17.89
N ILE A 302 -6.10 -2.23 -17.18
CA ILE A 302 -5.84 -0.85 -17.65
C ILE A 302 -4.35 -0.66 -17.90
N GLN A 303 -3.51 -1.08 -16.95
CA GLN A 303 -2.05 -1.00 -17.08
C GLN A 303 -1.53 -1.84 -18.25
N ALA A 304 -2.03 -3.07 -18.43
CA ALA A 304 -1.67 -3.92 -19.56
C ALA A 304 -2.06 -3.29 -20.91
N LYS A 305 -3.23 -2.64 -20.99
CA LYS A 305 -3.65 -1.88 -22.18
C LYS A 305 -2.75 -0.68 -22.43
N ALA A 306 -2.39 0.07 -21.39
CA ALA A 306 -1.53 1.25 -21.50
C ALA A 306 -0.10 0.91 -21.94
N GLN A 307 0.39 -0.28 -21.60
CA GLN A 307 1.69 -0.80 -22.01
C GLN A 307 1.66 -1.50 -23.38
N ALA A 308 0.49 -1.70 -23.99
CA ALA A 308 0.38 -2.34 -25.28
C ALA A 308 0.97 -1.46 -26.39
N GLY A 309 1.61 -2.08 -27.38
CA GLY A 309 2.08 -1.41 -28.58
C GLY A 309 0.93 -0.82 -29.41
N THR A 310 1.27 -0.02 -30.43
CA THR A 310 0.30 0.61 -31.33
C THR A 310 -0.16 -0.29 -32.49
N GLU A 311 0.37 -1.51 -32.56
CA GLU A 311 0.06 -2.47 -33.61
C GLU A 311 -1.37 -3.02 -33.50
N GLN A 312 -1.97 -3.40 -34.63
CA GLN A 312 -3.30 -4.00 -34.65
C GLN A 312 -3.32 -5.29 -33.82
N GLY A 313 -4.20 -5.34 -32.82
CA GLY A 313 -4.34 -6.49 -31.93
C GLY A 313 -3.36 -6.51 -30.75
N ALA A 314 -2.45 -5.54 -30.62
CA ALA A 314 -1.51 -5.47 -29.49
C ALA A 314 -2.23 -5.44 -28.13
N THR A 315 -3.31 -4.66 -28.02
CA THR A 315 -4.15 -4.63 -26.81
C THR A 315 -4.77 -5.99 -26.49
N THR A 316 -5.26 -6.71 -27.51
CA THR A 316 -5.81 -8.06 -27.35
C THR A 316 -4.74 -9.02 -26.84
N GLN A 317 -3.53 -8.97 -27.39
CA GLN A 317 -2.41 -9.79 -26.94
C GLN A 317 -1.99 -9.48 -25.50
N ALA A 318 -1.89 -8.19 -25.14
CA ALA A 318 -1.56 -7.78 -23.77
C ALA A 318 -2.59 -8.29 -22.74
N LEU A 319 -3.88 -8.23 -23.07
CA LEU A 319 -4.95 -8.74 -22.21
C LEU A 319 -4.98 -10.27 -22.15
N LEU A 320 -4.66 -10.98 -23.23
CA LEU A 320 -4.48 -12.43 -23.21
C LEU A 320 -3.30 -12.83 -22.30
N GLY A 321 -2.18 -12.11 -22.40
CA GLY A 321 -1.03 -12.30 -21.52
C GLY A 321 -1.40 -12.09 -20.06
N LEU A 322 -2.07 -10.99 -19.73
CA LEU A 322 -2.61 -10.76 -18.38
C LEU A 322 -3.55 -11.89 -17.92
N GLY A 323 -4.45 -12.33 -18.80
CA GLY A 323 -5.37 -13.43 -18.54
C GLY A 323 -4.67 -14.73 -18.16
N ARG A 324 -3.60 -15.09 -18.87
CA ARG A 324 -2.77 -16.26 -18.53
C ARG A 324 -2.13 -16.11 -17.13
N ARG A 325 -1.55 -14.94 -16.83
CA ARG A 325 -0.92 -14.67 -15.54
C ARG A 325 -1.91 -14.76 -14.38
N LEU A 326 -3.10 -14.17 -14.52
CA LEU A 326 -4.18 -14.25 -13.53
C LEU A 326 -4.73 -15.67 -13.39
N TRP A 327 -4.88 -16.41 -14.50
CA TRP A 327 -5.29 -17.81 -14.46
C TRP A 327 -4.29 -18.66 -13.66
N ARG A 328 -2.99 -18.50 -13.92
CA ARG A 328 -1.92 -19.20 -13.17
C ARG A 328 -1.98 -18.86 -11.68
N LEU A 329 -2.19 -17.58 -11.33
CA LEU A 329 -2.36 -17.16 -9.95
C LEU A 329 -3.55 -17.86 -9.29
N ALA A 330 -4.71 -17.89 -9.95
CA ALA A 330 -5.88 -18.60 -9.46
C ALA A 330 -5.64 -20.10 -9.26
N GLN A 331 -4.88 -20.75 -10.15
CA GLN A 331 -4.51 -22.17 -9.96
C GLN A 331 -3.56 -22.38 -8.79
N VAL A 332 -2.57 -21.49 -8.59
CA VAL A 332 -1.69 -21.54 -7.42
C VAL A 332 -2.50 -21.48 -6.14
N GLU A 333 -3.42 -20.52 -6.05
CA GLU A 333 -4.31 -20.37 -4.90
C GLU A 333 -5.16 -21.61 -4.67
N HIS A 334 -5.77 -22.15 -5.73
CA HIS A 334 -6.56 -23.36 -5.64
C HIS A 334 -5.76 -24.55 -5.08
N HIS A 335 -4.54 -24.77 -5.58
CA HIS A 335 -3.67 -25.84 -5.09
C HIS A 335 -3.25 -25.63 -3.63
N VAL A 336 -2.91 -24.40 -3.24
CA VAL A 336 -2.51 -24.10 -1.86
C VAL A 336 -3.69 -24.25 -0.89
N PHE A 337 -4.88 -23.76 -1.25
CA PHE A 337 -6.10 -23.96 -0.45
C PHE A 337 -6.45 -25.44 -0.27
N SER A 338 -6.39 -26.23 -1.35
CA SER A 338 -6.66 -27.68 -1.25
C SER A 338 -5.70 -28.38 -0.29
N PHE A 339 -4.42 -27.98 -0.30
CA PHE A 339 -3.40 -28.47 0.61
C PHE A 339 -3.67 -28.08 2.06
N LEU A 340 -3.96 -26.80 2.32
CA LEU A 340 -4.24 -26.29 3.66
C LEU A 340 -5.45 -26.98 4.28
N ARG A 341 -6.51 -27.20 3.50
CA ARG A 341 -7.70 -27.93 3.93
C ARG A 341 -7.38 -29.36 4.36
N ALA A 342 -6.59 -30.07 3.56
CA ALA A 342 -6.16 -31.44 3.89
C ALA A 342 -5.31 -31.50 5.17
N GLN A 343 -4.60 -30.42 5.51
CA GLN A 343 -3.78 -30.35 6.71
C GLN A 343 -4.58 -29.91 7.95
N ALA A 344 -5.59 -29.05 7.79
CA ALA A 344 -6.53 -28.71 8.86
C ALA A 344 -7.22 -29.97 9.42
N ASP A 345 -7.59 -30.90 8.54
CA ASP A 345 -8.16 -32.21 8.91
C ASP A 345 -7.17 -33.09 9.70
N SER A 346 -5.86 -32.82 9.61
CA SER A 346 -4.80 -33.52 10.35
C SER A 346 -4.44 -32.89 11.70
N GLY A 347 -5.11 -31.80 12.10
CA GLY A 347 -5.02 -31.20 13.44
C GLY A 347 -3.84 -30.26 13.69
N THR A 348 -3.10 -29.85 12.64
CA THR A 348 -2.02 -28.84 12.78
C THR A 348 -2.49 -27.52 12.18
N PRO A 349 -2.80 -26.49 12.98
CA PRO A 349 -3.18 -25.18 12.46
C PRO A 349 -1.94 -24.50 11.86
N LEU A 350 -1.91 -24.35 10.54
CA LEU A 350 -1.01 -23.43 9.86
C LEU A 350 -1.72 -22.09 9.68
N ASP A 351 -0.95 -21.00 9.68
CA ASP A 351 -1.44 -19.72 9.19
C ASP A 351 -1.64 -19.84 7.68
N GLU A 352 -2.90 -20.01 7.26
CA GLU A 352 -3.28 -20.22 5.86
C GLU A 352 -2.74 -19.13 4.93
N VAL A 353 -2.57 -17.91 5.43
CA VAL A 353 -2.18 -16.78 4.59
C VAL A 353 -0.69 -16.53 4.56
N GLU A 354 0.03 -16.74 5.65
CA GLU A 354 1.50 -16.78 5.55
C GLU A 354 1.93 -17.87 4.55
N VAL A 355 1.25 -19.03 4.58
CA VAL A 355 1.49 -20.09 3.62
C VAL A 355 1.12 -19.66 2.20
N MET A 356 -0.08 -19.09 1.99
CA MET A 356 -0.51 -18.62 0.66
C MET A 356 0.45 -17.59 0.06
N LEU A 357 0.82 -16.56 0.83
CA LEU A 357 1.75 -15.52 0.42
C LEU A 357 3.14 -16.09 0.12
N GLY A 358 3.60 -17.03 0.94
CA GLY A 358 4.86 -17.75 0.71
C GLY A 358 4.87 -18.49 -0.63
N TYR A 359 3.83 -19.25 -0.97
CA TYR A 359 3.74 -19.96 -2.25
C TYR A 359 3.58 -19.01 -3.44
N ARG A 360 2.73 -17.98 -3.32
CA ARG A 360 2.59 -16.91 -4.32
C ARG A 360 3.95 -16.28 -4.65
N GLN A 361 4.73 -15.92 -3.62
CA GLN A 361 6.06 -15.34 -3.80
C GLN A 361 7.05 -16.32 -4.42
N ALA A 362 7.12 -17.55 -3.91
CA ALA A 362 8.04 -18.56 -4.41
C ALA A 362 7.78 -18.91 -5.90
N LEU A 363 6.52 -18.82 -6.33
CA LEU A 363 6.12 -19.15 -7.70
C LEU A 363 6.10 -17.94 -8.65
N ARG A 364 6.13 -16.70 -8.12
CA ARG A 364 5.99 -15.45 -8.87
C ARG A 364 6.80 -15.42 -10.16
N GLY A 365 8.12 -15.61 -10.07
CA GLY A 365 8.99 -15.56 -11.24
C GLY A 365 8.80 -16.76 -12.17
N SER A 366 8.65 -17.97 -11.61
CA SER A 366 8.60 -19.20 -12.40
C SER A 366 7.29 -19.41 -13.18
N LEU A 367 6.21 -18.77 -12.75
CA LEU A 367 4.89 -18.81 -13.38
C LEU A 367 4.48 -17.44 -13.97
N ASP A 368 5.33 -16.42 -13.86
CA ASP A 368 5.02 -15.05 -14.28
C ASP A 368 3.70 -14.55 -13.65
N LEU A 369 3.61 -14.62 -12.32
CA LEU A 369 2.41 -14.20 -11.60
C LEU A 369 2.34 -12.66 -11.50
N PRO A 370 1.15 -12.06 -11.60
CA PRO A 370 0.97 -10.61 -11.58
C PRO A 370 0.95 -10.08 -10.13
N ILE A 371 2.05 -10.27 -9.40
CA ILE A 371 2.19 -9.93 -7.98
C ILE A 371 3.28 -8.86 -7.82
N GLU A 372 2.94 -7.73 -7.22
CA GLU A 372 3.91 -6.65 -6.97
C GLU A 372 4.84 -6.95 -5.79
N ALA A 373 6.08 -6.44 -5.87
CA ALA A 373 7.09 -6.64 -4.82
C ALA A 373 6.69 -6.04 -3.46
N SER A 374 5.83 -5.01 -3.48
CA SER A 374 5.29 -4.30 -2.32
C SER A 374 4.30 -5.15 -1.50
N GLU A 375 3.64 -6.16 -2.07
CA GLU A 375 2.71 -7.04 -1.35
C GLU A 375 3.41 -7.98 -0.35
N MET A 376 4.75 -7.95 -0.24
CA MET A 376 5.55 -9.06 0.28
C MET A 376 6.53 -8.66 1.39
N ALA A 377 6.02 -8.02 2.43
CA ALA A 377 6.80 -7.58 3.59
C ALA A 377 7.09 -8.69 4.64
N PHE A 378 6.66 -9.94 4.46
CA PHE A 378 6.84 -10.99 5.49
C PHE A 378 7.19 -12.39 4.92
N PRO A 379 8.39 -12.60 4.36
CA PRO A 379 8.82 -13.93 3.88
C PRO A 379 9.36 -14.84 4.99
N GLU A 380 9.53 -14.34 6.22
CA GLU A 380 10.38 -14.98 7.23
C GLU A 380 9.73 -16.16 7.98
N TYR A 381 8.41 -16.38 7.83
CA TYR A 381 7.67 -17.36 8.63
C TYR A 381 7.08 -18.54 7.86
N ALA A 382 7.02 -18.48 6.52
CA ALA A 382 6.53 -19.61 5.73
C ALA A 382 7.63 -20.68 5.59
N GLN A 383 7.56 -21.74 6.40
CA GLN A 383 8.34 -22.96 6.17
C GLN A 383 7.82 -23.63 4.89
N LEU A 384 8.28 -23.17 3.74
CA LEU A 384 7.89 -23.70 2.43
C LEU A 384 8.59 -25.02 2.16
N ASP A 385 7.84 -26.00 1.66
CA ASP A 385 8.38 -27.26 1.14
C ASP A 385 8.80 -27.03 -0.33
N PRO A 386 10.11 -27.04 -0.65
CA PRO A 386 10.58 -26.82 -2.03
C PRO A 386 10.00 -27.84 -3.02
N ALA A 387 9.80 -29.09 -2.59
CA ALA A 387 9.22 -30.13 -3.44
C ALA A 387 7.74 -29.86 -3.73
N ARG A 388 7.02 -29.18 -2.82
CA ARG A 388 5.64 -28.75 -3.08
C ARG A 388 5.60 -27.55 -4.03
N VAL A 389 6.49 -26.57 -3.87
CA VAL A 389 6.61 -25.45 -4.81
C VAL A 389 6.81 -25.99 -6.24
N ASP A 390 7.75 -26.93 -6.42
CA ASP A 390 8.03 -27.55 -7.71
C ASP A 390 6.84 -28.35 -8.27
N ARG A 391 6.10 -29.07 -7.41
CA ARG A 391 4.87 -29.79 -7.80
C ARG A 391 3.79 -28.84 -8.27
N ILE A 392 3.46 -27.80 -7.50
CA ILE A 392 2.44 -26.81 -7.87
C ILE A 392 2.81 -26.16 -9.19
N ARG A 393 4.07 -25.73 -9.36
CA ARG A 393 4.56 -25.16 -10.62
C ARG A 393 4.30 -26.09 -11.81
N THR A 394 4.62 -27.38 -11.66
CA THR A 394 4.46 -28.38 -12.72
C THR A 394 2.98 -28.63 -13.02
N GLN A 395 2.14 -28.72 -11.99
CA GLN A 395 0.69 -28.92 -12.12
C GLN A 395 0.03 -27.73 -12.82
N VAL A 396 0.35 -26.49 -12.43
CA VAL A 396 -0.20 -25.28 -13.06
C VAL A 396 0.19 -25.23 -14.54
N ARG A 397 1.45 -25.48 -14.88
CA ARG A 397 1.91 -25.51 -16.29
C ARG A 397 1.23 -26.61 -17.11
N ALA A 398 1.03 -27.80 -16.53
CA ALA A 398 0.36 -28.91 -17.21
C ALA A 398 -1.15 -28.66 -17.38
N ALA A 399 -1.77 -27.95 -16.44
CA ALA A 399 -3.18 -27.62 -16.46
C ALA A 399 -3.50 -26.41 -17.37
N GLU A 400 -2.51 -25.62 -17.80
CA GLU A 400 -2.69 -24.47 -18.70
C GLU A 400 -3.00 -24.94 -20.14
N GLN A 401 -4.11 -25.64 -20.28
CA GLN A 401 -4.66 -26.08 -21.54
C GLN A 401 -5.61 -25.03 -22.09
N GLN A 402 -5.70 -24.96 -23.42
CA GLN A 402 -6.50 -23.97 -24.12
C GLN A 402 -7.97 -23.98 -23.69
N GLU A 403 -8.59 -25.15 -23.56
CA GLU A 403 -9.99 -25.26 -23.13
C GLU A 403 -10.22 -24.70 -21.72
N ALA A 404 -9.32 -24.98 -20.78
CA ALA A 404 -9.39 -24.47 -19.41
C ALA A 404 -9.24 -22.95 -19.37
N LEU A 405 -8.30 -22.42 -20.15
CA LEU A 405 -8.08 -20.98 -20.25
C LEU A 405 -9.26 -20.26 -20.90
N VAL A 406 -9.81 -20.80 -22.00
CA VAL A 406 -11.01 -20.24 -22.65
C VAL A 406 -12.19 -20.19 -21.68
N GLY A 407 -12.43 -21.29 -20.95
CA GLY A 407 -13.51 -21.38 -19.98
C GLY A 407 -13.39 -20.30 -18.90
N TRP A 408 -12.19 -20.10 -18.36
CA TRP A 408 -11.95 -19.11 -17.32
C TRP A 408 -11.96 -17.66 -17.83
N MET A 409 -11.35 -17.41 -19.00
CA MET A 409 -11.24 -16.08 -19.61
C MET A 409 -12.61 -15.46 -19.92
N VAL A 410 -13.55 -16.26 -20.41
CA VAL A 410 -14.90 -15.78 -20.75
C VAL A 410 -15.69 -15.34 -19.51
N ASP A 411 -15.31 -15.79 -18.32
CA ASP A 411 -15.94 -15.36 -17.08
C ASP A 411 -15.36 -14.04 -16.54
N GLN A 412 -14.21 -13.58 -17.07
CA GLN A 412 -13.57 -12.35 -16.62
C GLN A 412 -14.18 -11.09 -17.26
N ASP A 413 -14.54 -10.10 -16.45
CA ASP A 413 -15.18 -8.86 -16.92
C ASP A 413 -14.29 -8.08 -17.90
N PHE A 414 -13.01 -7.89 -17.56
CA PHE A 414 -12.07 -7.12 -18.40
C PHE A 414 -11.95 -7.69 -19.82
N TRP A 415 -12.06 -9.02 -19.96
CA TRP A 415 -11.95 -9.70 -21.23
C TRP A 415 -13.26 -9.63 -22.02
N ARG A 416 -14.40 -9.84 -21.34
CA ARG A 416 -15.74 -9.69 -21.95
C ARG A 416 -15.94 -8.29 -22.50
N GLU A 417 -15.64 -7.26 -21.70
CA GLU A 417 -15.73 -5.86 -22.12
C GLU A 417 -14.86 -5.58 -23.35
N HIS A 418 -13.62 -6.06 -23.35
CA HIS A 418 -12.72 -5.92 -24.50
C HIS A 418 -13.28 -6.59 -25.76
N LEU A 419 -13.78 -7.82 -25.65
CA LEU A 419 -14.37 -8.53 -26.79
C LEU A 419 -15.61 -7.83 -27.34
N LEU A 420 -16.48 -7.31 -26.47
CA LEU A 420 -17.67 -6.55 -26.88
C LEU A 420 -17.29 -5.27 -27.64
N VAL A 421 -16.25 -4.56 -27.18
CA VAL A 421 -15.78 -3.34 -27.85
C VAL A 421 -15.17 -3.65 -29.21
N VAL A 422 -14.24 -4.61 -29.28
CA VAL A 422 -13.52 -4.93 -30.52
C VAL A 422 -14.42 -5.62 -31.57
N ASN A 423 -15.43 -6.37 -31.14
CA ASN A 423 -16.31 -7.14 -32.03
C ASN A 423 -17.75 -6.61 -32.01
N ARG A 424 -17.96 -5.32 -31.73
CA ARG A 424 -19.29 -4.72 -31.57
C ARG A 424 -20.28 -5.07 -32.68
N ALA A 425 -19.87 -4.91 -33.94
CA ALA A 425 -20.74 -5.21 -35.09
C ALA A 425 -21.19 -6.67 -35.16
N HIS A 426 -20.33 -7.60 -34.73
CA HIS A 426 -20.65 -9.04 -34.67
C HIS A 426 -21.68 -9.31 -33.58
N PHE A 427 -21.47 -8.78 -32.38
CA PHE A 427 -22.42 -8.94 -31.27
C PHE A 427 -23.76 -8.26 -31.56
N ASP A 428 -23.77 -7.07 -32.18
CA ASP A 428 -24.98 -6.38 -32.60
C ASP A 428 -25.78 -7.23 -33.59
N GLN A 429 -25.10 -7.90 -34.53
CA GLN A 429 -25.74 -8.79 -35.50
C GLN A 429 -26.30 -10.06 -34.84
N CYS A 430 -25.52 -10.73 -33.99
CA CYS A 430 -25.97 -11.92 -33.25
C CYS A 430 -27.19 -11.60 -32.37
N ASN A 431 -27.17 -10.42 -31.72
CA ASN A 431 -28.23 -10.01 -30.79
C ASN A 431 -29.42 -9.35 -31.46
N ALA A 432 -29.37 -9.03 -32.76
CA ALA A 432 -30.44 -8.32 -33.47
C ALA A 432 -31.81 -9.01 -33.33
N ARG A 433 -31.83 -10.35 -33.39
CA ARG A 433 -33.06 -11.14 -33.22
C ARG A 433 -33.64 -11.01 -31.82
N HIS A 434 -32.80 -11.03 -30.79
CA HIS A 434 -33.21 -10.91 -29.39
C HIS A 434 -33.71 -9.50 -29.09
N HIS A 435 -33.05 -8.47 -29.61
CA HIS A 435 -33.48 -7.07 -29.48
C HIS A 435 -34.88 -6.85 -30.08
N GLN A 436 -35.11 -7.31 -31.31
CA GLN A 436 -36.44 -7.20 -31.94
C GLN A 436 -37.53 -7.93 -31.13
N GLN A 437 -37.20 -9.07 -30.52
CA GLN A 437 -38.13 -9.82 -29.69
C GLN A 437 -38.43 -9.09 -28.37
N LEU A 438 -37.43 -8.49 -27.74
CA LEU A 438 -37.59 -7.70 -26.51
C LEU A 438 -38.39 -6.41 -26.75
N GLU A 439 -38.16 -5.72 -27.86
CA GLU A 439 -38.95 -4.53 -28.25
C GLU A 439 -40.45 -4.89 -28.40
N ARG A 440 -40.75 -6.01 -29.10
CA ARG A 440 -42.12 -6.49 -29.26
C ARG A 440 -42.78 -6.83 -27.92
N LEU A 441 -42.08 -7.54 -27.04
CA LEU A 441 -42.60 -7.91 -25.73
C LEU A 441 -42.80 -6.68 -24.83
N THR A 442 -41.89 -5.71 -24.88
CA THR A 442 -41.99 -4.45 -24.14
C THR A 442 -43.23 -3.65 -24.59
N ALA A 443 -43.44 -3.51 -25.90
CA ALA A 443 -44.63 -2.85 -26.43
C ALA A 443 -45.93 -3.57 -26.03
N GLN A 444 -45.94 -4.91 -25.99
CA GLN A 444 -47.09 -5.69 -25.51
C GLN A 444 -47.35 -5.49 -24.02
N ARG A 445 -46.30 -5.47 -23.19
CA ARG A 445 -46.39 -5.18 -21.75
C ARG A 445 -47.01 -3.80 -21.53
N ASP A 446 -46.45 -2.77 -22.15
CA ASP A 446 -46.88 -1.39 -21.94
C ASP A 446 -48.36 -1.17 -22.36
N ALA A 447 -48.78 -1.80 -23.45
CA ALA A 447 -50.18 -1.80 -23.87
C ALA A 447 -51.13 -2.49 -22.87
N LEU A 448 -50.68 -3.57 -22.21
CA LEU A 448 -51.47 -4.24 -21.18
C LEU A 448 -51.51 -3.45 -19.87
N THR A 449 -50.39 -2.86 -19.45
CA THR A 449 -50.33 -2.01 -18.25
C THR A 449 -51.23 -0.78 -18.39
N GLN A 450 -51.30 -0.16 -19.57
CA GLN A 450 -52.23 0.94 -19.84
C GLN A 450 -53.71 0.51 -19.76
N ARG A 451 -54.03 -0.73 -20.19
CA ARG A 451 -55.39 -1.29 -20.09
C ARG A 451 -55.76 -1.65 -18.65
N ASP A 452 -54.81 -2.13 -17.87
CA ASP A 452 -55.01 -2.47 -16.45
C ASP A 452 -55.33 -1.24 -15.61
N ALA A 453 -54.66 -0.11 -15.88
CA ALA A 453 -54.93 1.18 -15.22
C ALA A 453 -56.39 1.68 -15.39
N GLN A 454 -57.14 1.15 -16.35
CA GLN A 454 -58.54 1.50 -16.64
C GLN A 454 -59.54 0.40 -16.23
N ALA A 455 -59.08 -0.76 -15.75
CA ALA A 455 -59.92 -1.92 -15.45
C ALA A 455 -60.26 -2.04 -13.95
N GLN A 456 -61.42 -2.61 -13.61
CA GLN A 456 -61.83 -2.88 -12.21
C GLN A 456 -62.20 -4.37 -11.99
N GLY A 457 -61.92 -4.87 -10.78
CA GLY A 457 -62.34 -6.20 -10.34
C GLY A 457 -61.59 -7.37 -11.01
N VAL A 458 -62.30 -8.42 -11.40
CA VAL A 458 -61.74 -9.67 -11.97
C VAL A 458 -60.96 -9.45 -13.28
N SER A 459 -61.29 -8.39 -14.02
CA SER A 459 -60.60 -8.00 -15.26
C SER A 459 -59.14 -7.56 -15.02
N ALA A 460 -58.87 -6.89 -13.89
CA ALA A 460 -57.51 -6.44 -13.54
C ALA A 460 -56.60 -7.63 -13.17
N GLN A 461 -57.10 -8.62 -12.43
CA GLN A 461 -56.33 -9.83 -12.11
C GLN A 461 -55.95 -10.65 -13.34
N ALA A 462 -56.81 -10.68 -14.38
CA ALA A 462 -56.51 -11.35 -15.63
C ALA A 462 -55.44 -10.63 -16.45
N LEU A 463 -55.47 -9.28 -16.48
CA LEU A 463 -54.46 -8.45 -17.13
C LEU A 463 -53.10 -8.56 -16.43
N GLN A 464 -53.07 -8.55 -15.10
CA GLN A 464 -51.86 -8.74 -14.30
C GLN A 464 -51.16 -10.07 -14.63
N ARG A 465 -51.90 -11.18 -14.73
CA ARG A 465 -51.33 -12.48 -15.12
C ARG A 465 -50.73 -12.47 -16.54
N GLN A 466 -51.29 -11.68 -17.46
CA GLN A 466 -50.73 -11.55 -18.80
C GLN A 466 -49.44 -10.72 -18.81
N VAL A 467 -49.37 -9.67 -18.00
CA VAL A 467 -48.14 -8.89 -17.78
C VAL A 467 -47.03 -9.80 -17.24
N GLU A 468 -47.33 -10.59 -16.19
CA GLU A 468 -46.37 -11.55 -15.61
C GLU A 468 -45.87 -12.57 -16.64
N GLN A 469 -46.74 -13.06 -17.54
CA GLN A 469 -46.34 -13.97 -18.61
C GLN A 469 -45.41 -13.30 -19.64
N ILE A 470 -45.63 -12.02 -19.95
CA ILE A 470 -44.76 -11.27 -20.85
C ILE A 470 -43.41 -11.01 -20.18
N GLU A 471 -43.40 -10.60 -18.91
CA GLU A 471 -42.17 -10.40 -18.14
C GLU A 471 -41.35 -11.71 -18.05
N ALA A 472 -42.00 -12.85 -17.86
CA ALA A 472 -41.34 -14.15 -17.90
C ALA A 472 -40.70 -14.44 -19.27
N LYS A 473 -41.39 -14.13 -20.38
CA LYS A 473 -40.84 -14.25 -21.75
C LYS A 473 -39.70 -13.28 -22.01
N MET A 474 -39.77 -12.05 -21.49
CA MET A 474 -38.68 -11.07 -21.58
C MET A 474 -37.44 -11.59 -20.86
N LYS A 475 -37.60 -12.08 -19.61
CA LYS A 475 -36.51 -12.67 -18.83
C LYS A 475 -35.91 -13.89 -19.53
N GLN A 476 -36.73 -14.74 -20.13
CA GLN A 476 -36.26 -15.89 -20.92
C GLN A 476 -35.46 -15.44 -22.15
N THR A 477 -35.93 -14.43 -22.88
CA THR A 477 -35.24 -13.88 -24.05
C THR A 477 -33.89 -13.28 -23.67
N GLN A 478 -33.82 -12.52 -22.58
CA GLN A 478 -32.55 -12.01 -22.03
C GLN A 478 -31.60 -13.14 -21.62
N THR A 479 -32.13 -14.24 -21.07
CA THR A 479 -31.31 -15.41 -20.69
C THR A 479 -30.70 -16.10 -21.91
N LEU A 480 -31.49 -16.26 -22.98
CA LEU A 480 -31.00 -16.80 -24.25
C LEU A 480 -29.96 -15.89 -24.91
N GLN A 481 -30.21 -14.58 -24.92
CA GLN A 481 -29.24 -13.59 -25.41
C GLN A 481 -27.88 -13.73 -24.71
N LYS A 482 -27.88 -13.78 -23.36
CA LYS A 482 -26.64 -13.97 -22.59
C LYS A 482 -25.95 -15.29 -22.89
N ALA A 483 -26.70 -16.36 -23.15
CA ALA A 483 -26.14 -17.66 -23.50
C ALA A 483 -25.46 -17.65 -24.88
N ASP A 484 -26.10 -17.01 -25.88
CA ASP A 484 -25.54 -16.84 -27.22
C ASP A 484 -24.30 -15.94 -27.19
N GLU A 485 -24.34 -14.83 -26.46
CA GLU A 485 -23.17 -13.96 -26.25
C GLU A 485 -22.00 -14.74 -25.62
N ARG A 486 -22.27 -15.55 -24.59
CA ARG A 486 -21.23 -16.36 -23.93
C ARG A 486 -20.65 -17.42 -24.87
N TYR A 487 -21.47 -18.00 -25.75
CA TYR A 487 -20.98 -18.93 -26.77
C TYR A 487 -20.06 -18.23 -27.77
N GLU A 488 -20.47 -17.08 -28.31
CA GLU A 488 -19.65 -16.29 -29.24
C GLU A 488 -18.36 -15.80 -28.59
N MET A 489 -18.41 -15.39 -27.32
CA MET A 489 -17.21 -15.04 -26.55
C MET A 489 -16.23 -16.22 -26.45
N ARG A 490 -16.70 -17.46 -26.24
CA ARG A 490 -15.83 -18.65 -26.23
C ARG A 490 -15.18 -18.86 -27.59
N VAL A 491 -15.92 -18.73 -28.69
CA VAL A 491 -15.39 -18.87 -30.06
C VAL A 491 -14.31 -17.84 -30.35
N LEU A 492 -14.58 -16.57 -30.06
CA LEU A 492 -13.63 -15.47 -30.26
C LEU A 492 -12.39 -15.61 -29.37
N THR A 493 -12.56 -16.03 -28.12
CA THR A 493 -11.45 -16.28 -27.19
C THR A 493 -10.56 -17.41 -27.71
N ASN A 494 -11.16 -18.49 -28.20
CA ASN A 494 -10.42 -19.63 -28.75
C ASN A 494 -9.57 -19.20 -29.95
N ARG A 495 -10.17 -18.46 -30.90
CA ARG A 495 -9.45 -17.90 -32.05
C ARG A 495 -8.31 -16.97 -31.62
N ALA A 496 -8.55 -16.11 -30.64
CA ALA A 496 -7.54 -15.17 -30.16
C ALA A 496 -6.34 -15.90 -29.55
N LEU A 497 -6.58 -16.97 -28.79
CA LEU A 497 -5.54 -17.82 -28.22
C LEU A 497 -4.75 -18.62 -29.28
N ASP A 498 -5.40 -19.09 -30.35
CA ASP A 498 -4.72 -19.77 -31.47
C ASP A 498 -3.72 -18.87 -32.20
N THR A 499 -4.04 -17.57 -32.29
CA THR A 499 -3.21 -16.57 -32.98
C THR A 499 -2.18 -15.89 -32.08
N ALA A 500 -2.29 -16.09 -30.76
CA ALA A 500 -1.32 -15.54 -29.83
C ALA A 500 -0.01 -16.32 -29.94
N PRO A 501 1.15 -15.65 -29.96
CA PRO A 501 2.41 -16.37 -29.81
C PRO A 501 2.33 -17.21 -28.52
N VAL A 502 2.55 -18.51 -28.64
CA VAL A 502 2.76 -19.37 -27.46
C VAL A 502 3.95 -18.75 -26.75
N ASP A 503 3.73 -18.14 -25.58
CA ASP A 503 4.81 -17.53 -24.80
C ASP A 503 5.96 -18.53 -24.71
N THR A 504 6.98 -18.27 -25.51
CA THR A 504 8.30 -18.83 -25.31
C THR A 504 8.76 -18.15 -24.05
N ALA A 505 8.87 -18.96 -22.99
CA ALA A 505 9.48 -18.63 -21.71
C ALA A 505 10.26 -17.30 -21.74
N ILE A 506 9.76 -16.30 -21.02
CA ILE A 506 10.53 -15.09 -20.75
C ILE A 506 11.85 -15.55 -20.12
N ASP A 507 12.94 -15.21 -20.81
CA ASP A 507 14.32 -15.48 -20.42
C ASP A 507 14.56 -14.94 -19.01
N ALA A 508 14.73 -15.86 -18.06
CA ALA A 508 15.13 -15.53 -16.70
C ALA A 508 16.62 -15.16 -16.72
N ARG A 509 16.91 -13.91 -17.07
CA ARG A 509 18.17 -13.25 -16.74
C ARG A 509 17.99 -12.28 -15.59
#